data_AF-A0A1E4X954-F1
#
_entry.id   AF-A0A1E4X954-F1
#
_cell.length_a   1.000
_cell.length_b   1.000
_cell.length_c   1.000
_cell.angle_alpha   90.00
_cell.angle_beta   90.00
_cell.angle_gamma   90.00
#
_symmetry.space_group_name_H-M   'P 1'
#
loop_
_entity.id
_entity.type
_entity.pdbx_description
1 polymer ?
#
loop_
_entity_poly.entity_id
_entity_poly.type
_entity_poly.pdbx_seq_one_letter_code
_entity_poly.pdbx_strand_id
1 'polypeptide(L)'
;MNNPGLFQAKWNLGGWAFCNLLAIGLLVFWLWPTGQMLCVLFDEWLFHLFNDPLASNPVWLHVWAVASLRPFDAVVGVILLMLLIRGDWVFKAVQVRQAFFGFFGILLLLLFIRMLFSKLAAQMGWQHSSPSMVIAGAIHMSDYFPGLEKTWELKDRSSQSFPGDHASVLLIWGLFMTVFAKRISQVLVIWGLALLFMMPRLVAGAHWGQDDYIGGMLLALLALGWGYYTPFAAKVSGALLRLTAPVFGLLGKLPVVGRLSVIRTAA
;
A
#
# COMPACT_ATOMS: atom_id res chain seq x y z
N MET A 1 33.85 -7.35 -9.05
CA MET A 1 33.22 -6.04 -9.36
C MET A 1 32.17 -5.74 -8.30
N ASN A 2 32.48 -4.85 -7.35
CA ASN A 2 31.56 -4.47 -6.28
C ASN A 2 30.46 -3.58 -6.86
N ASN A 3 29.40 -4.19 -7.36
CA ASN A 3 28.17 -3.46 -7.64
C ASN A 3 27.62 -3.05 -6.25
N PRO A 4 27.60 -1.77 -5.86
CA PRO A 4 26.92 -1.39 -4.62
C PRO A 4 25.48 -1.89 -4.76
N GLY A 5 25.09 -2.80 -3.88
CA GLY A 5 23.77 -3.43 -3.93
C GLY A 5 22.67 -2.38 -3.95
N LEU A 6 21.50 -2.72 -4.50
CA LEU A 6 20.34 -1.82 -4.56
C LEU A 6 19.99 -1.21 -3.19
N PHE A 7 20.23 -1.96 -2.11
CA PHE A 7 20.03 -1.54 -0.73
C PHE A 7 21.36 -1.31 -0.01
N GLN A 8 21.40 -0.23 0.78
CA GLN A 8 22.51 0.05 1.68
C GLN A 8 22.52 -0.92 2.87
N ALA A 9 23.72 -1.39 3.25
CA ALA A 9 23.90 -2.22 4.45
C ALA A 9 24.19 -1.38 5.72
N LYS A 10 24.09 -0.06 5.63
CA LYS A 10 24.34 0.91 6.71
C LYS A 10 23.04 1.64 7.06
N TRP A 11 23.00 2.18 8.27
CA TRP A 11 21.92 3.06 8.69
C TRP A 11 21.98 4.38 7.95
N ASN A 12 20.84 4.84 7.44
CA ASN A 12 20.62 6.23 7.07
C ASN A 12 19.74 6.86 8.16
N LEU A 13 20.40 7.40 9.19
CA LEU A 13 19.72 7.94 10.36
C LEU A 13 18.81 9.12 10.02
N GLY A 14 19.16 9.93 9.01
CA GLY A 14 18.33 11.05 8.57
C GLY A 14 17.00 10.59 7.96
N GLY A 15 17.05 9.65 7.01
CA GLY A 15 15.84 9.08 6.40
C GLY A 15 15.00 8.28 7.40
N TRP A 16 15.66 7.49 8.26
CA TRP A 16 14.97 6.77 9.34
C TRP A 16 14.29 7.74 10.31
N ALA A 17 14.98 8.78 10.77
CA ALA A 17 14.41 9.77 11.69
C ALA A 17 13.25 10.52 11.02
N PHE A 18 13.39 10.94 9.76
CA PHE A 18 12.32 11.59 9.01
C PHE A 18 11.05 10.73 8.97
N CYS A 19 11.16 9.46 8.59
CA CYS A 19 10.02 8.55 8.54
C CYS A 19 9.33 8.39 9.90
N ASN A 20 10.10 8.18 10.98
CA ASN A 20 9.54 7.99 12.32
C ASN A 20 8.94 9.29 12.88
N LEU A 21 9.61 10.42 12.73
CA LEU A 21 9.12 11.72 13.21
C LEU A 21 7.87 12.16 12.46
N LEU A 22 7.80 11.93 11.14
CA LEU A 22 6.60 12.23 10.37
C LEU A 22 5.44 11.31 10.76
N ALA A 23 5.69 10.00 10.94
CA ALA A 23 4.69 9.05 11.43
C ALA A 23 4.14 9.44 12.82
N ILE A 24 5.02 9.82 13.75
CA ILE A 24 4.64 10.32 15.08
C ILE A 24 3.88 11.64 14.96
N GLY A 25 4.32 12.56 14.12
CA GLY A 25 3.67 13.85 13.89
C GLY A 25 2.25 13.69 13.36
N LEU A 26 2.03 12.78 12.41
CA LEU A 26 0.69 12.44 11.90
C LEU A 26 -0.21 11.88 13.02
N LEU A 27 0.32 10.97 13.85
CA LEU A 27 -0.44 10.42 14.97
C LEU A 27 -0.79 11.48 16.02
N VAL A 28 0.18 12.32 16.41
CA VAL A 28 -0.03 13.40 17.38
C VAL A 28 -1.03 14.42 16.85
N PHE A 29 -0.93 14.78 15.57
CA PHE A 29 -1.90 15.65 14.91
C PHE A 29 -3.31 15.05 14.96
N TRP A 30 -3.45 13.77 14.64
CA TRP A 30 -4.74 13.09 14.64
C TRP A 30 -5.32 12.87 16.05
N LEU A 31 -4.49 12.62 17.06
CA LEU A 31 -4.92 12.48 18.46
C LEU A 31 -5.23 13.83 19.13
N TRP A 32 -4.76 14.94 18.58
CA TRP A 32 -5.08 16.27 19.08
C TRP A 32 -6.53 16.63 18.71
N PRO A 33 -7.41 17.04 19.66
CA PRO A 33 -8.83 17.23 19.39
C PRO A 33 -9.14 18.16 18.20
N THR A 34 -8.40 19.25 18.05
CA THR A 34 -8.57 20.16 16.90
C THR A 34 -8.15 19.51 15.59
N GLY A 35 -7.04 18.76 15.58
CA GLY A 35 -6.59 18.05 14.38
C GLY A 35 -7.56 16.93 13.97
N GLN A 36 -8.09 16.19 14.96
CA GLN A 36 -9.14 15.19 14.75
C GLN A 36 -10.39 15.82 14.14
N MET A 37 -10.87 16.94 14.71
CA MET A 37 -12.04 17.65 14.21
C MET A 37 -11.85 18.11 12.76
N LEU A 38 -10.67 18.65 12.43
CA LEU A 38 -10.34 19.04 11.06
C LEU A 38 -10.35 17.85 10.09
N CYS A 39 -9.83 16.69 10.52
CA CYS A 39 -9.88 15.47 9.72
C CYS A 39 -11.31 15.01 9.49
N VAL A 40 -12.16 14.98 10.52
CA VAL A 40 -13.57 14.60 10.38
C VAL A 40 -14.31 15.54 9.43
N LEU A 41 -14.17 16.86 9.59
CA LEU A 41 -14.81 17.84 8.72
C LEU A 41 -14.41 17.65 7.24
N PHE A 42 -13.12 17.43 7.00
CA PHE A 42 -12.61 17.18 5.66
C PHE A 42 -13.12 15.83 5.11
N ASP A 43 -13.09 14.78 5.91
CA ASP A 43 -13.45 13.44 5.47
C ASP A 43 -14.95 13.26 5.27
N GLU A 44 -15.81 13.93 6.04
CA GLU A 44 -17.26 13.95 5.79
C GLU A 44 -17.57 14.57 4.43
N TRP A 45 -16.96 15.73 4.14
CA TRP A 45 -17.07 16.35 2.81
C TRP A 45 -16.55 15.41 1.71
N LEU A 46 -15.40 14.78 1.93
CA LEU A 46 -14.79 13.87 0.97
C LEU A 46 -15.67 12.63 0.74
N PHE A 47 -16.27 12.10 1.80
CA PHE A 47 -17.16 10.95 1.73
C PHE A 47 -18.40 11.27 0.90
N HIS A 48 -19.10 12.37 1.20
CA HIS A 48 -20.26 12.79 0.40
C HIS A 48 -19.91 13.05 -1.07
N LEU A 49 -18.76 13.68 -1.32
CA LEU A 49 -18.27 13.91 -2.68
C LEU A 49 -18.16 12.62 -3.50
N PHE A 50 -17.74 11.52 -2.89
CA PHE A 50 -17.53 10.24 -3.58
C PHE A 50 -18.72 9.28 -3.52
N ASN A 51 -19.44 9.25 -2.40
CA ASN A 51 -20.49 8.28 -2.13
C ASN A 51 -21.86 8.72 -2.69
N ASP A 52 -22.22 10.00 -2.57
CA ASP A 52 -23.53 10.50 -3.05
C ASP A 52 -23.78 10.21 -4.56
N PRO A 53 -22.79 10.32 -5.47
CA PRO A 53 -22.99 9.98 -6.88
C PRO A 53 -23.36 8.51 -7.13
N LEU A 54 -23.14 7.58 -6.18
CA LEU A 54 -23.54 6.17 -6.33
C LEU A 54 -25.06 6.01 -6.47
N ALA A 55 -25.86 6.91 -5.88
CA ALA A 55 -27.32 6.84 -5.96
C ALA A 55 -27.87 7.28 -7.33
N SER A 56 -27.15 8.15 -8.05
CA SER A 56 -27.67 8.83 -9.24
C SER A 56 -26.92 8.49 -10.53
N ASN A 57 -25.70 7.95 -10.45
CA ASN A 57 -24.89 7.60 -11.61
C ASN A 57 -24.63 6.09 -11.68
N PRO A 58 -25.36 5.35 -12.54
CA PRO A 58 -25.20 3.91 -12.67
C PRO A 58 -23.78 3.49 -13.07
N VAL A 59 -23.10 4.27 -13.93
CA VAL A 59 -21.73 3.93 -14.35
C VAL A 59 -20.77 4.04 -13.18
N TRP A 60 -20.88 5.11 -12.38
CA TRP A 60 -20.11 5.29 -11.16
C TRP A 60 -20.33 4.13 -10.19
N LEU A 61 -21.59 3.80 -9.93
CA LEU A 61 -21.99 2.68 -9.07
C LEU A 61 -21.38 1.35 -9.51
N HIS A 62 -21.51 0.98 -10.79
CA HIS A 62 -21.02 -0.32 -11.27
C HIS A 62 -19.48 -0.39 -11.28
N VAL A 63 -18.80 0.68 -11.70
CA VAL A 63 -17.32 0.71 -11.73
C VAL A 63 -16.76 0.52 -10.33
N TRP A 64 -17.28 1.26 -9.34
CA TRP A 64 -16.78 1.16 -7.97
C TRP A 64 -17.25 -0.10 -7.26
N ALA A 65 -18.43 -0.64 -7.58
CA ALA A 65 -18.87 -1.94 -7.06
C ALA A 65 -17.90 -3.05 -7.48
N VAL A 66 -17.49 -3.08 -8.76
CA VAL A 66 -16.49 -4.06 -9.25
C VAL A 66 -15.12 -3.81 -8.61
N ALA A 67 -14.70 -2.54 -8.50
CA ALA A 67 -13.41 -2.19 -7.92
C ALA A 67 -13.30 -2.47 -6.42
N SER A 68 -14.43 -2.54 -5.71
CA SER A 68 -14.51 -2.83 -4.26
C SER A 68 -14.64 -4.31 -3.93
N LEU A 69 -14.60 -5.21 -4.92
CA LEU A 69 -14.60 -6.66 -4.69
C LEU A 69 -13.23 -7.15 -4.20
N ARG A 70 -13.21 -8.16 -3.33
CA ARG A 70 -11.95 -8.76 -2.84
C ARG A 70 -11.04 -9.30 -3.96
N PRO A 71 -11.53 -10.00 -5.01
CA PRO A 71 -10.68 -10.40 -6.13
C PRO A 71 -10.02 -9.24 -6.87
N PHE A 72 -10.64 -8.06 -6.89
CA PHE A 72 -10.06 -6.88 -7.52
C PHE A 72 -8.78 -6.43 -6.80
N ASP A 73 -8.68 -6.62 -5.48
CA ASP A 73 -7.43 -6.37 -4.73
C ASP A 73 -6.29 -7.25 -5.20
N ALA A 74 -6.58 -8.51 -5.54
CA ALA A 74 -5.58 -9.41 -6.12
C ALA A 74 -5.14 -8.92 -7.51
N VAL A 75 -6.08 -8.43 -8.33
CA VAL A 75 -5.76 -7.83 -9.64
C VAL A 75 -4.86 -6.60 -9.46
N VAL A 76 -5.19 -5.71 -8.53
CA VAL A 76 -4.34 -4.56 -8.17
C VAL A 76 -2.95 -5.04 -7.74
N GLY A 77 -2.87 -6.02 -6.83
CA GLY A 77 -1.60 -6.60 -6.39
C GLY A 77 -0.76 -7.14 -7.55
N VAL A 78 -1.39 -7.79 -8.54
CA VAL A 78 -0.73 -8.27 -9.76
C VAL A 78 -0.21 -7.11 -10.61
N ILE A 79 -0.99 -6.04 -10.81
CA ILE A 79 -0.55 -4.84 -11.55
C ILE A 79 0.68 -4.21 -10.88
N LEU A 80 0.62 -4.00 -9.56
CA LEU A 80 1.72 -3.41 -8.80
C LEU A 80 2.97 -4.30 -8.82
N LEU A 81 2.78 -5.63 -8.75
CA LEU A 81 3.86 -6.59 -8.89
C LEU A 81 4.48 -6.55 -10.29
N MET A 82 3.67 -6.54 -11.35
CA MET A 82 4.13 -6.44 -12.74
C MET A 82 4.99 -5.20 -12.96
N LEU A 83 4.58 -4.07 -12.38
CA LEU A 83 5.32 -2.81 -12.42
C LEU A 83 6.61 -2.84 -11.59
N LEU A 84 6.58 -3.44 -10.39
CA LEU A 84 7.76 -3.65 -9.54
C LEU A 84 8.81 -4.51 -10.25
N ILE A 85 8.38 -5.57 -10.95
CA ILE A 85 9.29 -6.49 -11.65
C ILE A 85 9.58 -6.09 -13.10
N ARG A 86 9.08 -4.94 -13.56
CA ARG A 86 9.35 -4.42 -14.89
C ARG A 86 10.79 -3.88 -14.96
N GLY A 87 11.68 -4.71 -15.50
CA GLY A 87 13.07 -4.31 -15.77
C GLY A 87 13.16 -3.08 -16.67
N ASP A 88 14.14 -2.23 -16.37
CA ASP A 88 14.49 -1.01 -17.07
C ASP A 88 13.38 0.07 -17.11
N TRP A 89 12.38 -0.07 -16.23
CA TRP A 89 11.48 1.02 -15.88
C TRP A 89 12.00 1.78 -14.66
N VAL A 90 11.69 1.33 -13.43
CA VAL A 90 12.22 1.93 -12.19
C VAL A 90 13.57 1.31 -11.82
N PHE A 91 13.66 -0.02 -11.84
CA PHE A 91 14.89 -0.76 -11.54
C PHE A 91 15.58 -1.20 -12.82
N LYS A 92 16.92 -1.20 -12.84
CA LYS A 92 17.66 -1.89 -13.91
C LYS A 92 17.27 -3.38 -13.90
N ALA A 93 17.21 -4.04 -15.06
CA ALA A 93 16.82 -5.45 -15.15
C ALA A 93 17.59 -6.35 -14.16
N VAL A 94 18.90 -6.16 -14.01
CA VAL A 94 19.75 -6.93 -13.08
C VAL A 94 19.47 -6.69 -11.59
N GLN A 95 18.78 -5.61 -11.25
CA GLN A 95 18.42 -5.24 -9.87
C GLN A 95 17.00 -5.69 -9.48
N VAL A 96 16.16 -6.05 -10.45
CA VAL A 96 14.73 -6.37 -10.23
C VAL A 96 14.55 -7.47 -9.19
N ARG A 97 15.35 -8.54 -9.25
CA ARG A 97 15.25 -9.64 -8.28
C ARG A 97 15.56 -9.17 -6.86
N GLN A 98 16.57 -8.32 -6.70
CA GLN A 98 16.91 -7.75 -5.40
C GLN A 98 15.79 -6.81 -4.92
N ALA A 99 15.27 -5.95 -5.81
CA ALA A 99 14.16 -5.04 -5.53
C ALA A 99 12.91 -5.79 -5.04
N PHE A 100 12.53 -6.86 -5.75
CA PHE A 100 11.42 -7.72 -5.39
C PHE A 100 11.57 -8.30 -3.98
N PHE A 101 12.70 -8.95 -3.67
CA PHE A 101 12.90 -9.54 -2.35
C PHE A 101 13.03 -8.50 -1.23
N GLY A 102 13.62 -7.34 -1.52
CA GLY A 102 13.67 -6.24 -0.56
C GLY A 102 12.30 -5.69 -0.25
N PHE A 103 11.50 -5.40 -1.29
CA PHE A 103 10.12 -4.96 -1.12
C PHE A 103 9.27 -6.00 -0.40
N PHE A 104 9.40 -7.28 -0.76
CA PHE A 104 8.72 -8.38 -0.07
C PHE A 104 9.06 -8.40 1.44
N GLY A 105 10.33 -8.26 1.79
CA GLY A 105 10.74 -8.14 3.20
C GLY A 105 10.12 -6.93 3.90
N ILE A 106 10.10 -5.78 3.25
CA ILE A 106 9.48 -4.55 3.78
C ILE A 106 7.96 -4.71 3.93
N LEU A 107 7.31 -5.42 3.00
CA LEU A 107 5.89 -5.71 3.06
C LEU A 107 5.57 -6.63 4.25
N LEU A 108 6.38 -7.65 4.51
CA LEU A 108 6.25 -8.48 5.73
C LEU A 108 6.44 -7.65 7.01
N LEU A 109 7.41 -6.73 6.99
CA LEU A 109 7.63 -5.80 8.10
C LEU A 109 6.42 -4.87 8.32
N LEU A 110 5.82 -4.34 7.23
CA LEU A 110 4.57 -3.58 7.31
C LEU A 110 3.47 -4.40 7.98
N LEU A 111 3.24 -5.64 7.55
CA LEU A 111 2.20 -6.50 8.12
C LEU A 111 2.43 -6.76 9.62
N PHE A 112 3.68 -6.94 10.03
CA PHE A 112 4.04 -7.09 11.43
C PHE A 112 3.78 -5.80 12.24
N ILE A 113 4.24 -4.64 11.75
CA ILE A 113 3.99 -3.33 12.38
C ILE A 113 2.50 -3.05 12.47
N ARG A 114 1.76 -3.29 11.38
CA ARG A 114 0.30 -3.14 11.33
C ARG A 114 -0.38 -4.01 12.37
N MET A 115 0.01 -5.27 12.52
CA MET A 115 -0.56 -6.16 13.53
C MET A 115 -0.38 -5.60 14.95
N LEU A 116 0.83 -5.13 15.29
CA LEU A 116 1.10 -4.54 16.59
C LEU A 116 0.32 -3.23 16.79
N PHE A 117 0.32 -2.36 15.79
CA PHE A 117 -0.37 -1.08 15.86
C PHE A 117 -1.89 -1.25 15.94
N SER A 118 -2.48 -2.20 15.21
CA SER A 118 -3.93 -2.45 15.27
C SER A 118 -4.37 -2.93 16.66
N LYS A 119 -3.54 -3.75 17.32
CA LYS A 119 -3.76 -4.15 18.72
C LYS A 119 -3.65 -2.96 19.67
N LEU A 120 -2.64 -2.11 19.49
CA LEU A 120 -2.47 -0.89 20.28
C LEU A 120 -3.68 0.06 20.09
N ALA A 121 -4.07 0.30 18.84
CA ALA A 121 -5.22 1.14 18.50
C ALA A 121 -6.51 0.63 19.14
N ALA A 122 -6.72 -0.69 19.17
CA ALA A 122 -7.86 -1.29 19.86
C ALA A 122 -7.80 -1.06 21.38
N GLN A 123 -6.64 -1.26 22.00
CA GLN A 123 -6.47 -1.05 23.45
C GLN A 123 -6.61 0.42 23.87
N MET A 124 -6.16 1.34 23.02
CA MET A 124 -6.22 2.78 23.27
C MET A 124 -7.55 3.41 22.84
N GLY A 125 -8.48 2.63 22.29
CA GLY A 125 -9.79 3.12 21.82
C GLY A 125 -9.72 4.01 20.57
N TRP A 126 -8.68 3.86 19.75
CA TRP A 126 -8.52 4.60 18.49
C TRP A 126 -9.23 3.94 17.30
N GLN A 127 -9.68 2.69 17.47
CA GLN A 127 -10.50 2.00 16.49
C GLN A 127 -11.86 2.68 16.36
N HIS A 128 -12.33 2.84 15.13
CA HIS A 128 -13.66 3.36 14.85
C HIS A 128 -14.29 2.69 13.63
N SER A 129 -15.61 2.84 13.51
CA SER A 129 -16.36 2.38 12.34
C SER A 129 -16.13 3.30 11.15
N SER A 130 -16.37 2.77 9.95
CA SER A 130 -16.23 3.47 8.67
C SER A 130 -17.35 4.50 8.46
N PRO A 131 -17.20 5.48 7.55
CA PRO A 131 -18.20 6.53 7.37
C PRO A 131 -19.56 5.98 6.93
N SER A 132 -19.59 4.95 6.08
CA SER A 132 -20.85 4.31 5.66
C SER A 132 -21.65 3.68 6.80
N MET A 133 -21.01 3.39 7.94
CA MET A 133 -21.68 2.80 9.11
C MET A 133 -22.23 3.85 10.09
N VAL A 134 -21.76 5.10 10.02
CA VAL A 134 -22.07 6.12 11.03
C VAL A 134 -22.71 7.39 10.47
N ILE A 135 -22.50 7.68 9.17
CA ILE A 135 -23.13 8.80 8.48
C ILE A 135 -24.51 8.35 7.97
N ALA A 136 -25.56 9.05 8.39
CA ALA A 136 -26.92 8.79 7.92
C ALA A 136 -27.05 9.08 6.41
N GLY A 137 -27.75 8.20 5.69
CA GLY A 137 -27.97 8.34 4.25
C GLY A 137 -26.82 7.84 3.37
N ALA A 138 -25.82 7.17 3.95
CA ALA A 138 -24.77 6.49 3.19
C ALA A 138 -25.36 5.49 2.18
N ILE A 139 -24.83 5.52 0.95
CA ILE A 139 -25.22 4.61 -0.12
C ILE A 139 -24.37 3.36 -0.04
N HIS A 140 -25.00 2.23 0.27
CA HIS A 140 -24.35 0.92 0.31
C HIS A 140 -24.47 0.22 -1.04
N MET A 141 -23.35 -0.13 -1.65
CA MET A 141 -23.35 -0.86 -2.92
C MET A 141 -23.92 -2.27 -2.77
N SER A 142 -23.81 -2.86 -1.56
CA SER A 142 -24.43 -4.14 -1.20
C SER A 142 -25.96 -4.14 -1.37
N ASP A 143 -26.63 -3.00 -1.17
CA ASP A 143 -28.09 -2.90 -1.36
C ASP A 143 -28.48 -3.09 -2.84
N TYR A 144 -27.59 -2.70 -3.77
CA TYR A 144 -27.79 -2.85 -5.22
C TYR A 144 -27.27 -4.19 -5.75
N PHE A 145 -26.23 -4.75 -5.13
CA PHE A 145 -25.57 -5.98 -5.58
C PHE A 145 -25.41 -7.02 -4.45
N PRO A 146 -26.50 -7.51 -3.84
CA PRO A 146 -26.43 -8.42 -2.69
C PRO A 146 -25.75 -9.76 -3.02
N GLY A 147 -25.83 -10.20 -4.28
CA GLY A 147 -25.13 -11.40 -4.75
C GLY A 147 -23.61 -11.25 -4.78
N LEU A 148 -23.09 -10.03 -5.04
CA LEU A 148 -21.65 -9.77 -5.07
C LEU A 148 -21.06 -9.71 -3.66
N GLU A 149 -21.78 -9.15 -2.69
CA GLU A 149 -21.35 -9.17 -1.30
C GLU A 149 -21.17 -10.60 -0.79
N LYS A 150 -22.20 -11.45 -0.99
CA LYS A 150 -22.18 -12.84 -0.52
C LYS A 150 -21.11 -13.70 -1.19
N THR A 151 -20.82 -13.45 -2.46
CA THR A 151 -19.94 -14.33 -3.26
C THR A 151 -18.49 -13.84 -3.31
N TRP A 152 -18.29 -12.52 -3.32
CA TRP A 152 -17.01 -11.89 -3.63
C TRP A 152 -16.55 -10.86 -2.57
N GLU A 153 -17.26 -10.78 -1.45
CA GLU A 153 -16.96 -9.90 -0.32
C GLU A 153 -16.78 -8.44 -0.75
N LEU A 154 -17.86 -7.86 -1.28
CA LEU A 154 -17.97 -6.45 -1.61
C LEU A 154 -17.72 -5.60 -0.34
N LYS A 155 -16.64 -4.81 -0.34
CA LYS A 155 -16.25 -3.99 0.81
C LYS A 155 -16.87 -2.60 0.74
N ASP A 156 -18.02 -2.42 1.39
CA ASP A 156 -18.67 -1.12 1.53
C ASP A 156 -18.89 -0.66 2.98
N ARG A 157 -18.33 -1.40 3.95
CA ARG A 157 -18.38 -1.08 5.39
C ARG A 157 -17.23 -1.72 6.15
N SER A 158 -16.82 -1.10 7.25
CA SER A 158 -15.86 -1.67 8.21
C SER A 158 -16.17 -1.23 9.64
N SER A 159 -16.17 -2.18 10.58
CA SER A 159 -16.27 -1.89 12.02
C SER A 159 -14.92 -1.60 12.68
N GLN A 160 -13.81 -1.82 11.96
CA GLN A 160 -12.43 -1.58 12.39
C GLN A 160 -11.70 -0.85 11.25
N SER A 161 -12.05 0.41 11.09
CA SER A 161 -11.64 1.23 9.94
C SER A 161 -10.21 1.76 10.08
N PHE A 162 -9.80 2.11 11.30
CA PHE A 162 -8.47 2.69 11.55
C PHE A 162 -7.48 1.66 12.10
N PRO A 163 -6.22 1.60 11.61
CA PRO A 163 -5.68 2.35 10.47
C PRO A 163 -6.09 1.74 9.12
N GLY A 164 -6.07 2.55 8.05
CA GLY A 164 -6.39 2.15 6.69
C GLY A 164 -5.44 1.08 6.17
N ASP A 165 -5.95 -0.15 6.06
CA ASP A 165 -5.11 -1.29 5.83
C ASP A 165 -4.72 -1.49 4.36
N HIS A 166 -5.71 -1.39 3.50
CA HIS A 166 -5.57 -1.43 2.06
C HIS A 166 -4.64 -0.30 1.60
N ALA A 167 -4.87 0.91 2.12
CA ALA A 167 -4.03 2.06 1.84
C ALA A 167 -2.57 1.86 2.29
N SER A 168 -2.32 1.28 3.47
CA SER A 168 -0.95 1.06 3.93
C SER A 168 -0.10 0.24 2.95
N VAL A 169 -0.70 -0.74 2.25
CA VAL A 169 -0.04 -1.57 1.22
C VAL A 169 0.24 -0.78 -0.06
N LEU A 170 -0.72 0.04 -0.51
CA LEU A 170 -0.56 0.88 -1.70
C LEU A 170 0.46 2.00 -1.46
N LEU A 171 0.42 2.61 -0.28
CA LEU A 171 1.33 3.68 0.12
C LEU A 171 2.76 3.17 0.31
N ILE A 172 2.98 2.00 0.92
CA ILE A 172 4.34 1.45 1.01
C ILE A 172 4.90 1.13 -0.38
N TRP A 173 4.07 0.62 -1.30
CA TRP A 173 4.48 0.40 -2.68
C TRP A 173 4.84 1.73 -3.36
N GLY A 174 3.99 2.75 -3.22
CA GLY A 174 4.21 4.07 -3.79
C GLY A 174 5.49 4.72 -3.28
N LEU A 175 5.69 4.74 -1.96
CA LEU A 175 6.89 5.28 -1.31
C LEU A 175 8.14 4.51 -1.72
N PHE A 176 8.11 3.17 -1.67
CA PHE A 176 9.25 2.34 -2.04
C PHE A 176 9.66 2.55 -3.50
N MET A 177 8.70 2.57 -4.43
CA MET A 177 8.98 2.81 -5.84
C MET A 177 9.53 4.23 -6.08
N THR A 178 9.02 5.22 -5.33
CA THR A 178 9.46 6.63 -5.43
C THR A 178 10.92 6.80 -5.02
N VAL A 179 11.40 6.08 -4.00
CA VAL A 179 12.81 6.12 -3.57
C VAL A 179 13.79 5.80 -4.71
N PHE A 180 13.37 4.96 -5.66
CA PHE A 180 14.21 4.54 -6.80
C PHE A 180 13.80 5.19 -8.13
N ALA A 181 12.70 5.94 -8.15
CA ALA A 181 12.25 6.63 -9.33
C ALA A 181 13.25 7.73 -9.72
N LYS A 182 13.55 7.84 -11.02
CA LYS A 182 14.51 8.82 -11.55
C LYS A 182 13.87 9.92 -12.38
N ARG A 183 12.60 9.72 -12.76
CA ARG A 183 11.85 10.63 -13.63
C ARG A 183 10.53 11.00 -12.97
N ILE A 184 10.13 12.25 -13.12
CA ILE A 184 8.85 12.76 -12.62
C ILE A 184 7.68 11.96 -13.20
N SER A 185 7.75 11.57 -14.48
CA SER A 185 6.72 10.73 -15.10
C SER A 185 6.53 9.38 -14.41
N GLN A 186 7.58 8.81 -13.80
CA GLN A 186 7.47 7.58 -13.01
C GLN A 186 6.72 7.86 -11.71
N VAL A 187 7.10 8.92 -11.01
CA VAL A 187 6.46 9.35 -9.76
C VAL A 187 4.96 9.60 -9.99
N LEU A 188 4.60 10.28 -11.08
CA LEU A 188 3.20 10.54 -11.45
C LEU A 188 2.42 9.25 -11.69
N VAL A 189 2.99 8.28 -12.41
CA VAL A 189 2.32 6.98 -12.64
C VAL A 189 2.20 6.19 -11.34
N ILE A 190 3.25 6.16 -10.52
CA ILE A 190 3.28 5.44 -9.24
C ILE A 190 2.19 6.00 -8.31
N TRP A 191 2.19 7.31 -8.05
CA TRP A 191 1.22 7.92 -7.15
C TRP A 191 -0.18 7.98 -7.76
N GLY A 192 -0.31 8.18 -9.07
CA GLY A 192 -1.59 8.10 -9.76
C GLY A 192 -2.27 6.74 -9.56
N LEU A 193 -1.51 5.64 -9.68
CA LEU A 193 -2.04 4.30 -9.42
C LEU A 193 -2.31 4.05 -7.94
N ALA A 194 -1.41 4.47 -7.04
CA ALA A 194 -1.62 4.30 -5.61
C ALA A 194 -2.89 5.02 -5.13
N LEU A 195 -3.08 6.29 -5.54
CA LEU A 195 -4.28 7.07 -5.23
C LEU A 195 -5.53 6.45 -5.88
N LEU A 196 -5.46 6.10 -7.17
CA LEU A 196 -6.59 5.47 -7.89
C LEU A 196 -7.04 4.17 -7.22
N PHE A 197 -6.12 3.33 -6.77
CA PHE A 197 -6.46 2.05 -6.15
C PHE A 197 -6.85 2.15 -4.66
N MET A 198 -6.65 3.31 -4.01
CA MET A 198 -7.26 3.60 -2.70
C MET A 198 -8.73 3.99 -2.82
N MET A 199 -9.11 4.65 -3.93
CA MET A 199 -10.48 5.14 -4.16
C MET A 199 -11.62 4.15 -3.89
N PRO A 200 -11.56 2.84 -4.24
CA PRO A 200 -12.70 1.96 -4.02
C PRO A 200 -13.19 1.94 -2.57
N ARG A 201 -12.26 2.04 -1.60
CA ARG A 201 -12.57 1.99 -0.16
C ARG A 201 -13.15 3.31 0.33
N LEU A 202 -12.66 4.42 -0.21
CA LEU A 202 -13.15 5.76 0.09
C LEU A 202 -14.53 6.00 -0.52
N VAL A 203 -14.72 5.61 -1.79
CA VAL A 203 -16.01 5.73 -2.49
C VAL A 203 -17.09 4.87 -1.85
N ALA A 204 -16.74 3.63 -1.48
CA ALA A 204 -17.67 2.74 -0.81
C ALA A 204 -17.94 3.12 0.65
N GLY A 205 -17.15 4.02 1.23
CA GLY A 205 -17.24 4.38 2.64
C GLY A 205 -16.78 3.29 3.60
N ALA A 206 -15.98 2.34 3.12
CA ALA A 206 -15.36 1.31 3.95
C ALA A 206 -14.20 1.87 4.80
N HIS A 207 -13.64 3.02 4.41
CA HIS A 207 -12.65 3.78 5.16
C HIS A 207 -12.93 5.29 5.10
N TRP A 208 -12.57 6.00 6.18
CA TRP A 208 -12.43 7.46 6.19
C TRP A 208 -11.16 7.88 5.43
N GLY A 209 -11.08 9.13 4.96
CA GLY A 209 -9.85 9.65 4.35
C GLY A 209 -8.65 9.56 5.31
N GLN A 210 -8.85 9.93 6.58
CA GLN A 210 -7.84 9.88 7.64
C GLN A 210 -7.33 8.47 7.94
N ASP A 211 -8.15 7.44 7.69
CA ASP A 211 -7.67 6.06 7.81
C ASP A 211 -6.51 5.82 6.84
N ASP A 212 -6.58 6.40 5.65
CA ASP A 212 -5.58 6.26 4.59
C ASP A 212 -4.42 7.25 4.77
N TYR A 213 -4.69 8.56 4.80
CA TYR A 213 -3.64 9.59 4.80
C TYR A 213 -2.96 9.81 6.17
N ILE A 214 -3.60 9.41 7.28
CA ILE A 214 -2.95 9.33 8.60
C ILE A 214 -2.54 7.89 8.87
N GLY A 215 -3.51 6.98 9.01
CA GLY A 215 -3.27 5.62 9.49
C GLY A 215 -2.41 4.80 8.54
N GLY A 216 -2.81 4.72 7.27
CA GLY A 216 -2.11 3.99 6.23
C GLY A 216 -0.73 4.58 5.96
N MET A 217 -0.63 5.91 5.88
CA MET A 217 0.64 6.62 5.69
C MET A 217 1.61 6.42 6.85
N LEU A 218 1.13 6.51 8.10
CA LEU A 218 1.93 6.23 9.29
C LEU A 218 2.54 4.83 9.22
N LEU A 219 1.73 3.81 8.94
CA LEU A 219 2.20 2.43 8.84
C LEU A 219 3.24 2.26 7.71
N ALA A 220 2.98 2.86 6.55
CA ALA A 220 3.88 2.82 5.41
C ALA A 220 5.21 3.54 5.70
N LEU A 221 5.18 4.69 6.37
CA LEU A 221 6.39 5.42 6.78
C LEU A 221 7.22 4.61 7.78
N LEU A 222 6.59 3.97 8.77
CA LEU A 222 7.30 3.11 9.71
C LEU A 222 7.93 1.91 8.98
N ALA A 223 7.20 1.24 8.09
CA ALA A 223 7.72 0.13 7.32
C ALA A 223 8.88 0.54 6.40
N LEU A 224 8.80 1.70 5.74
CA LEU A 224 9.88 2.23 4.91
C LEU A 224 11.09 2.65 5.75
N GLY A 225 10.84 3.34 6.87
CA GLY A 225 11.84 3.79 7.83
C GLY A 225 12.70 2.64 8.34
N TRP A 226 12.03 1.63 8.90
CA TRP A 226 12.69 0.44 9.45
C TRP A 226 13.17 -0.54 8.38
N GLY A 227 12.52 -0.55 7.22
CA GLY A 227 12.80 -1.48 6.13
C GLY A 227 13.97 -1.05 5.23
N TYR A 228 13.91 0.17 4.69
CA TYR A 228 14.84 0.69 3.68
C TYR A 228 15.97 1.56 4.26
N TYR A 229 15.67 2.40 5.27
CA TYR A 229 16.67 3.30 5.87
C TYR A 229 17.52 2.62 6.96
N THR A 230 17.30 1.32 7.21
CA THR A 230 18.17 0.47 8.03
C THR A 230 18.78 -0.65 7.16
N PRO A 231 19.74 -1.44 7.68
CA PRO A 231 20.28 -2.59 6.96
C PRO A 231 19.28 -3.73 6.67
N PHE A 232 18.02 -3.62 7.10
CA PHE A 232 17.01 -4.69 7.02
C PHE A 232 16.81 -5.20 5.58
N ALA A 233 16.42 -4.34 4.62
CA ALA A 233 16.17 -4.77 3.25
C ALA A 233 17.42 -5.39 2.59
N ALA A 234 18.62 -4.86 2.89
CA ALA A 234 19.87 -5.42 2.39
C ALA A 234 20.13 -6.84 2.92
N LYS A 235 19.92 -7.07 4.23
CA LYS A 235 20.09 -8.38 4.87
C LYS A 235 19.07 -9.39 4.37
N VAL A 236 17.78 -9.03 4.37
CA VAL A 236 16.69 -9.92 3.97
C VAL A 236 16.77 -10.27 2.50
N SER A 237 16.92 -9.27 1.61
CA SER A 237 17.07 -9.54 0.18
C SER A 237 18.35 -10.35 -0.11
N GLY A 238 19.47 -10.06 0.56
CA GLY A 238 20.70 -10.83 0.42
C GLY A 238 20.54 -12.31 0.83
N ALA A 239 19.85 -12.56 1.95
CA ALA A 239 19.56 -13.92 2.40
C ALA A 239 18.64 -14.67 1.40
N LEU A 240 17.56 -14.04 0.96
CA LEU A 240 16.62 -14.62 0.00
C LEU A 240 17.27 -14.87 -1.37
N LEU A 241 18.13 -13.96 -1.83
CA LEU A 241 18.91 -14.16 -3.05
C LEU A 241 19.84 -15.38 -2.97
N ARG A 242 20.51 -15.59 -1.82
CA ARG A 242 21.37 -16.76 -1.59
C ARG A 242 20.56 -18.05 -1.52
N LEU A 243 19.45 -18.04 -0.77
CA LEU A 243 18.56 -19.18 -0.62
C LEU A 243 17.99 -19.64 -1.97
N THR A 244 17.60 -18.69 -2.81
CA THR A 244 16.92 -18.97 -4.09
C THR A 244 17.87 -19.10 -5.28
N ALA A 245 19.16 -18.78 -5.10
CA ALA A 245 20.20 -18.88 -6.14
C ALA A 245 20.20 -20.20 -6.94
N PRO A 246 20.14 -21.41 -6.33
CA PRO A 246 20.18 -22.65 -7.10
C PRO A 246 18.96 -22.79 -8.03
N VAL A 247 17.77 -22.43 -7.54
CA VAL A 247 16.53 -22.48 -8.33
C VAL A 247 16.58 -21.50 -9.49
N PHE A 248 16.97 -20.25 -9.24
CA PHE A 248 17.07 -19.24 -10.29
C PHE A 248 18.20 -19.52 -11.29
N GLY A 249 19.27 -20.19 -10.86
CA GLY A 249 20.34 -20.66 -11.74
C GLY A 249 19.86 -21.71 -12.74
N LEU A 250 18.93 -22.60 -12.33
CA LEU A 250 18.29 -23.57 -13.23
C LEU A 250 17.31 -22.87 -14.18
N LEU A 251 16.47 -21.98 -13.66
CA LEU A 251 15.50 -21.24 -14.47
C LEU A 251 16.16 -20.31 -15.50
N GLY A 252 17.34 -19.76 -15.19
CA GLY A 252 18.12 -18.93 -16.10
C GLY A 252 18.61 -19.66 -17.36
N LYS A 253 18.69 -21.00 -17.34
CA LYS A 253 19.10 -21.81 -18.51
C LYS A 253 17.98 -22.02 -19.52
N LEU A 254 16.74 -21.69 -19.17
CA LEU A 254 15.58 -21.87 -20.04
C LEU A 254 15.45 -20.68 -21.00
N PRO A 255 15.25 -20.90 -22.31
CA PRO A 255 15.39 -19.86 -23.35
C PRO A 255 14.36 -18.72 -23.26
N VAL A 256 13.17 -18.99 -22.72
CA VAL A 256 12.10 -17.99 -22.53
C VAL A 256 12.15 -17.41 -21.12
N VAL A 257 12.28 -18.28 -20.11
CA VAL A 257 12.22 -17.93 -18.69
C VAL A 257 13.46 -17.14 -18.25
N GLY A 258 14.65 -17.47 -18.76
CA GLY A 258 15.90 -16.76 -18.47
C GLY A 258 15.93 -15.31 -18.97
N ARG A 259 15.00 -14.91 -19.85
CA ARG A 259 14.86 -13.53 -20.34
C ARG A 259 14.03 -12.64 -19.42
N LEU A 260 13.29 -13.21 -18.46
CA LEU A 260 12.50 -12.44 -17.50
C LEU A 260 13.43 -11.62 -16.59
N SER A 261 13.07 -10.37 -16.32
CA SER A 261 13.89 -9.44 -15.52
C SER A 261 14.14 -9.94 -14.10
N VAL A 262 13.23 -10.74 -13.53
CA VAL A 262 13.39 -11.36 -12.21
C VAL A 262 14.47 -12.46 -12.21
N ILE A 263 14.76 -13.05 -13.36
CA ILE A 263 15.64 -14.23 -13.50
C ILE A 263 17.01 -13.83 -14.04
N ARG A 264 17.07 -12.77 -14.86
CA ARG A 264 18.29 -12.23 -15.45
C ARG A 264 19.32 -11.90 -14.37
N THR A 265 20.43 -12.64 -14.36
CA THR A 265 21.62 -12.32 -13.56
C THR A 265 22.47 -11.28 -14.28
N ALA A 266 23.27 -10.51 -13.53
CA ALA A 266 24.36 -9.76 -14.15
C ALA A 266 25.30 -10.78 -14.81
N ALA A 267 25.49 -10.65 -16.12
CA ALA A 267 26.53 -11.38 -16.85
C ALA A 267 27.91 -10.90 -16.42
#